data_AF-A0AA86T9L3-F1
#
_entry.id   AF-A0AA86T9L3-F1
#
_cell.length_a   1.000
_cell.length_b   1.000
_cell.length_c   1.000
_cell.angle_alpha   90.00
_cell.angle_beta   90.00
_cell.angle_gamma   90.00
#
_symmetry.space_group_name_H-M   'P 1'
#
loop_
_entity.id
_entity.type
_entity.pdbx_description
1 polymer ?
#
loop_
_entity_poly.entity_id
_entity_poly.type
_entity_poly.pdbx_seq_one_letter_code
_entity_poly.pdbx_strand_id
1 'polypeptide(L)'
;MTKSARMMLAGLMAVGTATGTAACGSHHGRPPHAGMPYGASAMGPAGHTSLEKGKQEVGALIDKTIQDPAKAKHVKDLAQEIMSEVTASTEQSRAGHQQLYTLNARYDATPEEFTKILDDINNHRMQHAARILKLRFEMKDTLTEQEWKALTDALNGYRGQYHHGKGAAQGAGSGSSSGY
;
A
#
# COMPACT_ATOMS: atom_id res chain seq x y z
N MET A 1 36.53 16.77 -32.04
CA MET A 1 35.48 16.97 -31.01
C MET A 1 34.12 16.76 -31.67
N THR A 2 33.58 15.55 -31.52
CA THR A 2 32.37 15.07 -32.23
C THR A 2 31.12 15.24 -31.35
N LYS A 3 30.01 15.57 -32.00
CA LYS A 3 28.72 16.06 -31.46
C LYS A 3 27.92 15.06 -30.58
N SER A 4 28.51 13.97 -30.11
CA SER A 4 27.75 12.87 -29.47
C SER A 4 27.68 12.90 -27.94
N ALA A 5 28.21 13.93 -27.28
CA ALA A 5 28.28 13.95 -25.80
C ALA A 5 27.23 14.82 -25.09
N ARG A 6 26.23 15.38 -25.81
CA ARG A 6 25.23 16.29 -25.21
C ARG A 6 23.82 15.74 -25.06
N MET A 7 23.57 14.47 -25.40
CA MET A 7 22.24 13.85 -25.32
C MET A 7 22.13 12.74 -24.25
N MET A 8 22.82 12.88 -23.12
CA MET A 8 22.64 11.96 -21.97
C MET A 8 22.27 12.68 -20.66
N LEU A 9 21.66 13.87 -20.73
CA LEU A 9 21.30 14.63 -19.53
C LEU A 9 19.90 15.27 -19.59
N ALA A 10 18.92 14.57 -20.16
CA ALA A 10 17.54 15.06 -20.26
C ALA A 10 16.46 14.01 -19.95
N GLY A 11 16.78 12.97 -19.17
CA GLY A 11 15.85 11.88 -18.83
C GLY A 11 15.60 11.66 -17.35
N LEU A 12 15.87 12.66 -16.49
CA LEU A 12 15.75 12.52 -15.04
C LEU A 12 14.82 13.59 -14.43
N MET A 13 13.59 13.71 -14.96
CA MET A 13 12.51 14.38 -14.25
C MET A 13 11.18 13.70 -14.58
N ALA A 14 10.37 13.48 -13.54
CA ALA A 14 8.97 13.02 -13.54
C ALA A 14 8.68 11.54 -13.21
N VAL A 15 9.22 11.02 -12.09
CA VAL A 15 8.43 10.13 -11.22
C VAL A 15 8.71 10.49 -9.77
N GLY A 16 8.22 11.66 -9.37
CA GLY A 16 8.41 12.20 -8.04
C GLY A 16 7.34 13.22 -7.73
N THR A 17 6.09 12.77 -7.55
CA THR A 17 5.06 13.47 -6.77
C THR A 17 3.93 12.50 -6.42
N ALA A 18 4.10 11.76 -5.33
CA ALA A 18 3.03 11.39 -4.40
C ALA A 18 3.62 10.91 -3.06
N THR A 19 4.70 11.53 -2.60
CA THR A 19 4.97 11.60 -1.15
C THR A 19 4.00 12.62 -0.59
N GLY A 20 2.76 12.18 -0.37
CA GLY A 20 1.77 12.96 0.36
C GLY A 20 2.22 13.07 1.81
N THR A 21 3.01 14.09 2.11
CA THR A 21 3.15 14.66 3.44
C THR A 21 1.83 15.33 3.82
N ALA A 22 0.81 14.53 4.13
CA ALA A 22 -0.46 14.94 4.70
C ALA A 22 -1.17 13.71 5.30
N ALA A 23 -0.62 13.16 6.38
CA ALA A 23 -1.33 12.19 7.23
C ALA A 23 -1.37 12.68 8.68
N CYS A 24 -1.61 13.98 8.84
CA CYS A 24 -2.18 14.57 10.06
C CYS A 24 -3.30 15.50 9.58
N GLY A 25 -4.42 14.94 9.10
CA GLY A 25 -5.57 15.74 8.64
C GLY A 25 -6.29 15.19 7.42
N SER A 26 -6.84 13.98 7.50
CA SER A 26 -7.93 13.51 6.62
C SER A 26 -8.66 12.33 7.27
N HIS A 27 -9.11 12.55 8.50
CA HIS A 27 -10.19 11.79 9.10
C HIS A 27 -11.18 12.83 9.60
N HIS A 28 -12.36 12.91 8.97
CA HIS A 28 -13.65 13.46 9.45
C HIS A 28 -14.43 13.89 8.20
N GLY A 29 -15.25 12.98 7.65
CA GLY A 29 -16.07 13.32 6.49
C GLY A 29 -16.89 12.20 5.86
N ARG A 30 -16.74 10.94 6.28
CA ARG A 30 -17.74 9.90 5.98
C ARG A 30 -18.51 9.55 7.26
N PRO A 31 -19.85 9.62 7.26
CA PRO A 31 -20.62 9.06 8.37
C PRO A 31 -20.30 7.56 8.48
N PRO A 32 -20.21 7.03 9.71
CA PRO A 32 -19.90 5.63 9.92
C PRO A 32 -21.04 4.80 9.34
N HIS A 33 -20.74 3.96 8.34
CA HIS A 33 -21.58 2.78 8.14
C HIS A 33 -21.51 2.00 9.46
N ALA A 34 -22.68 1.83 10.06
CA ALA A 34 -22.88 1.18 11.34
C ALA A 34 -21.98 -0.06 11.51
N GLY A 35 -21.14 -0.06 12.55
CA GLY A 35 -20.61 -1.29 13.13
C GLY A 35 -19.21 -1.75 12.74
N MET A 36 -18.40 -0.99 11.98
CA MET A 36 -17.02 -1.42 11.66
C MET A 36 -15.99 -0.60 12.44
N PRO A 37 -15.29 -1.17 13.45
CA PRO A 37 -14.24 -0.46 14.15
C PRO A 37 -13.09 -0.13 13.19
N TYR A 38 -12.53 1.07 13.35
CA TYR A 38 -11.31 1.51 12.68
C TYR A 38 -10.29 0.36 12.59
N GLY A 39 -10.00 -0.11 11.37
CA GLY A 39 -9.01 -1.16 11.12
C GLY A 39 -9.53 -2.61 11.02
N ALA A 40 -10.82 -2.89 11.24
CA ALA A 40 -11.34 -4.26 11.18
C ALA A 40 -11.40 -4.85 9.76
N SER A 41 -11.55 -4.02 8.73
CA SER A 41 -11.65 -4.50 7.34
C SER A 41 -10.33 -4.98 6.75
N ALA A 42 -9.18 -4.72 7.39
CA ALA A 42 -7.89 -5.21 6.93
C ALA A 42 -7.51 -6.57 7.51
N MET A 43 -8.07 -6.97 8.67
CA MET A 43 -7.62 -8.16 9.43
C MET A 43 -8.72 -9.03 10.02
N GLY A 44 -10.00 -8.67 9.87
CA GLY A 44 -11.09 -9.65 10.04
C GLY A 44 -11.03 -10.72 8.93
N PRO A 45 -11.87 -11.76 8.98
CA PRO A 45 -11.94 -12.77 7.91
C PRO A 45 -12.09 -12.14 6.53
N ALA A 46 -12.85 -11.04 6.42
CA ALA A 46 -13.00 -10.24 5.19
C ALA A 46 -11.73 -9.52 4.74
N GLY A 47 -10.87 -9.10 5.67
CA GLY A 47 -9.57 -8.48 5.37
C GLY A 47 -8.51 -9.50 4.99
N HIS A 48 -8.47 -10.63 5.70
CA HIS A 48 -7.62 -11.77 5.35
C HIS A 48 -7.99 -12.34 3.98
N THR A 49 -9.28 -12.51 3.68
CA THR A 49 -9.72 -12.96 2.34
C THR A 49 -9.39 -11.92 1.26
N SER A 50 -9.47 -10.63 1.57
CA SER A 50 -9.08 -9.56 0.63
C SER A 50 -7.57 -9.55 0.37
N LEU A 51 -6.73 -9.80 1.38
CA LEU A 51 -5.28 -9.90 1.25
C LEU A 51 -4.87 -11.12 0.43
N GLU A 52 -5.43 -12.30 0.75
CA GLU A 52 -5.16 -13.52 -0.01
C GLU A 52 -5.62 -13.42 -1.46
N LYS A 53 -6.78 -12.81 -1.69
CA LYS A 53 -7.24 -12.47 -3.05
C LYS A 53 -6.26 -11.53 -3.75
N GLY A 54 -5.77 -10.49 -3.06
CA GLY A 54 -4.76 -9.58 -3.60
C GLY A 54 -3.46 -10.29 -3.99
N LYS A 55 -2.97 -11.22 -3.15
CA LYS A 55 -1.79 -12.06 -3.45
C LYS A 55 -1.99 -12.90 -4.70
N GLN A 56 -3.15 -13.56 -4.82
CA GLN A 56 -3.49 -14.38 -5.98
C GLN A 56 -3.59 -13.55 -7.26
N GLU A 57 -4.29 -12.42 -7.22
CA GLU A 57 -4.49 -11.54 -8.37
C GLU A 57 -3.16 -10.94 -8.85
N VAL A 58 -2.30 -10.48 -7.94
CA VAL A 58 -0.95 -10.00 -8.29
C VAL A 58 -0.09 -11.13 -8.83
N GLY A 59 -0.15 -12.33 -8.25
CA GLY A 59 0.53 -13.51 -8.77
C GLY A 59 0.15 -13.81 -10.23
N ALA A 60 -1.15 -13.73 -10.55
CA ALA A 60 -1.65 -13.92 -11.91
C ALA A 60 -1.18 -12.82 -12.88
N LEU A 61 -1.06 -11.58 -12.43
CA LEU A 61 -0.47 -10.50 -13.24
C LEU A 61 1.01 -10.74 -13.53
N ILE A 62 1.77 -11.25 -12.56
CA ILE A 62 3.18 -11.60 -12.73
C ILE A 62 3.33 -12.73 -13.75
N ASP A 63 2.55 -13.80 -13.61
CA ASP A 63 2.58 -14.95 -14.55
C ASP A 63 2.17 -14.55 -15.98
N LYS A 64 1.31 -13.53 -16.12
CA LYS A 64 0.91 -12.99 -17.43
C LYS A 64 1.99 -12.11 -18.08
N THR A 65 2.82 -11.45 -17.28
CA THR A 65 3.75 -10.41 -17.75
C THR A 65 5.17 -10.92 -17.96
N ILE A 66 5.57 -11.98 -17.25
CA ILE A 66 6.93 -12.51 -17.25
C ILE A 66 6.90 -13.93 -17.79
N GLN A 67 7.50 -14.13 -18.97
CA GLN A 67 7.45 -15.41 -19.70
C GLN A 67 8.40 -16.45 -19.12
N ASP A 68 9.53 -16.02 -18.55
CA ASP A 68 10.49 -16.89 -17.91
C ASP A 68 9.92 -17.37 -16.56
N PRO A 69 9.67 -18.68 -16.39
CA PRO A 69 9.04 -19.20 -15.18
C PRO A 69 9.90 -19.04 -13.92
N ALA A 70 11.23 -19.04 -14.05
CA ALA A 70 12.13 -18.84 -12.92
C ALA A 70 12.10 -17.38 -12.45
N LYS A 71 12.15 -16.42 -13.38
CA LYS A 71 11.99 -15.00 -13.06
C LYS A 71 10.60 -14.72 -12.49
N ALA A 72 9.54 -15.27 -13.09
CA ALA A 72 8.18 -15.09 -12.61
C ALA A 72 8.02 -15.60 -11.18
N LYS A 73 8.60 -16.76 -10.85
CA LYS A 73 8.62 -17.27 -9.48
C LYS A 73 9.34 -16.31 -8.53
N HIS A 74 10.56 -15.87 -8.85
CA HIS A 74 11.32 -14.95 -7.99
C HIS A 74 10.57 -13.63 -7.75
N VAL A 75 9.98 -13.07 -8.81
CA VAL A 75 9.22 -11.82 -8.73
C VAL A 75 7.92 -12.00 -7.91
N LYS A 76 7.27 -13.17 -7.96
CA LYS A 76 6.14 -13.49 -7.06
C LYS A 76 6.58 -13.53 -5.60
N ASP A 77 7.71 -14.16 -5.31
CA ASP A 77 8.23 -14.25 -3.95
C ASP A 77 8.54 -12.83 -3.41
N LEU A 78 9.19 -11.97 -4.20
CA LEU A 78 9.42 -10.56 -3.86
C LEU A 78 8.12 -9.76 -3.65
N ALA A 79 7.12 -9.97 -4.51
CA ALA A 79 5.83 -9.30 -4.39
C ALA A 79 5.09 -9.72 -3.11
N GLN A 80 5.14 -10.99 -2.72
CA GLN A 80 4.57 -11.48 -1.47
C GLN A 80 5.29 -10.90 -0.24
N GLU A 81 6.61 -10.72 -0.32
CA GLU A 81 7.37 -10.06 0.74
C GLU A 81 6.96 -8.59 0.88
N ILE A 82 6.79 -7.86 -0.23
CA ILE A 82 6.26 -6.48 -0.21
C ILE A 82 4.88 -6.42 0.46
N MET A 83 3.97 -7.34 0.14
CA MET A 83 2.65 -7.36 0.78
C MET A 83 2.74 -7.65 2.28
N SER A 84 3.68 -8.50 2.69
CA SER A 84 3.95 -8.80 4.10
C SER A 84 4.46 -7.56 4.84
N GLU A 85 5.40 -6.82 4.25
CA GLU A 85 5.91 -5.55 4.80
C GLU A 85 4.80 -4.49 4.96
N VAL A 86 3.91 -4.36 3.96
CA VAL A 86 2.76 -3.44 4.05
C VAL A 86 1.80 -3.85 5.17
N THR A 87 1.56 -5.16 5.31
CA THR A 87 0.66 -5.71 6.33
C THR A 87 1.24 -5.47 7.73
N ALA A 88 2.52 -5.80 7.92
CA ALA A 88 3.23 -5.57 9.18
C ALA A 88 3.28 -4.09 9.57
N SER A 89 3.56 -3.19 8.61
CA SER A 89 3.56 -1.75 8.87
C SER A 89 2.18 -1.24 9.31
N THR A 90 1.11 -1.77 8.72
CA THR A 90 -0.27 -1.44 9.09
C THR A 90 -0.60 -1.92 10.49
N GLU A 91 -0.22 -3.16 10.83
CA GLU A 91 -0.41 -3.75 12.16
C GLU A 91 0.31 -2.95 13.25
N GLN A 92 1.58 -2.62 13.03
CA GLN A 92 2.37 -1.85 13.98
C GLN A 92 1.82 -0.43 14.15
N SER A 93 1.38 0.22 13.06
CA SER A 93 0.73 1.51 13.13
C SER A 93 -0.57 1.44 13.94
N ARG A 94 -1.37 0.38 13.76
CA ARG A 94 -2.59 0.15 14.55
C ARG A 94 -2.26 -0.05 16.03
N ALA A 95 -1.26 -0.85 16.35
CA ALA A 95 -0.82 -1.09 17.72
C ALA A 95 -0.32 0.20 18.40
N GLY A 96 0.49 1.01 17.70
CA GLY A 96 0.94 2.30 18.20
C GLY A 96 -0.22 3.28 18.46
N HIS A 97 -1.21 3.34 17.56
CA HIS A 97 -2.42 4.13 17.81
C HIS A 97 -3.20 3.65 19.04
N GLN A 98 -3.29 2.33 19.26
CA GLN A 98 -3.91 1.78 20.48
C GLN A 98 -3.15 2.20 21.74
N GLN A 99 -1.81 2.19 21.70
CA GLN A 99 -0.99 2.68 22.80
C GLN A 99 -1.22 4.17 23.08
N LEU A 100 -1.33 5.00 22.03
CA LEU A 100 -1.66 6.43 22.17
C LEU A 100 -3.05 6.62 22.80
N TYR A 101 -4.06 5.83 22.41
CA TYR A 101 -5.39 5.88 23.04
C TYR A 101 -5.33 5.52 24.53
N THR A 102 -4.60 4.46 24.89
CA THR A 102 -4.42 4.07 26.29
C THR A 102 -3.67 5.14 27.08
N LEU A 103 -2.61 5.72 26.49
CA LEU A 103 -1.83 6.76 27.13
C LEU A 103 -2.64 8.04 27.35
N ASN A 104 -3.47 8.43 26.37
CA ASN A 104 -4.35 9.59 26.47
C ASN A 104 -5.43 9.47 27.57
N ALA A 105 -5.75 8.25 28.02
CA ALA A 105 -6.66 8.03 29.14
C ALA A 105 -5.98 8.22 30.51
N ARG A 106 -4.65 8.34 30.57
CA ARG A 106 -3.88 8.53 31.80
C ARG A 106 -3.67 10.03 32.07
N TYR A 107 -4.19 10.51 33.20
CA TYR A 107 -4.09 11.93 33.59
C TYR A 107 -2.65 12.40 33.83
N ASP A 108 -1.79 11.50 34.30
CA ASP A 108 -0.39 11.76 34.61
C ASP A 108 0.56 11.48 33.43
N ALA A 109 0.03 11.19 32.24
CA ALA A 109 0.84 10.94 31.06
C ALA A 109 1.66 12.19 30.69
N THR A 110 2.95 11.96 30.45
CA THR A 110 3.92 13.00 30.11
C THR A 110 4.04 13.18 28.60
N PRO A 111 4.38 14.39 28.10
CA PRO A 111 4.67 14.60 26.68
C PRO A 111 5.71 13.62 26.12
N GLU A 112 6.72 13.26 26.91
CA GLU A 112 7.79 12.34 26.54
C GLU A 112 7.26 10.92 26.26
N GLU A 113 6.28 10.44 27.03
CA GLU A 113 5.63 9.15 26.77
C GLU A 113 4.87 9.16 25.43
N PHE A 114 4.22 10.27 25.06
CA PHE A 114 3.55 10.39 23.76
C PHE A 114 4.57 10.44 22.61
N THR A 115 5.59 11.28 22.74
CA THR A 115 6.62 11.43 21.71
C THR A 115 7.33 10.11 21.45
N LYS A 116 7.63 9.33 22.48
CA LYS A 116 8.23 8.00 22.32
C LYS A 116 7.39 7.08 21.42
N ILE A 117 6.08 7.00 21.65
CA ILE A 117 5.20 6.15 20.82
C ILE A 117 5.14 6.67 19.38
N LEU A 118 5.10 7.99 19.19
CA LEU A 118 5.10 8.60 17.86
C LEU A 118 6.41 8.33 17.11
N ASP A 119 7.55 8.43 17.79
CA ASP A 119 8.86 8.14 17.22
C ASP A 119 8.97 6.67 16.84
N ASP A 120 8.51 5.75 17.68
CA ASP A 120 8.50 4.32 17.39
C ASP A 120 7.64 4.00 16.15
N ILE A 121 6.44 4.58 16.03
CA ILE A 121 5.58 4.44 14.84
C ILE A 121 6.31 4.96 13.59
N ASN A 122 6.92 6.14 13.68
CA ASN A 122 7.61 6.77 12.56
C ASN A 122 8.82 5.94 12.11
N ASN A 123 9.64 5.47 13.05
CA ASN A 123 10.83 4.68 12.78
C ASN A 123 10.46 3.36 12.09
N HIS A 124 9.48 2.64 12.62
CA HIS A 124 8.99 1.40 12.00
C HIS A 124 8.43 1.64 10.59
N ARG A 125 7.62 2.71 10.40
CA ARG A 125 7.11 3.05 9.07
C ARG A 125 8.24 3.29 8.07
N MET A 126 9.30 4.00 8.49
CA MET A 126 10.46 4.26 7.63
C MET A 126 11.24 2.97 7.32
N GLN A 127 11.40 2.07 8.28
CA GLN A 127 12.07 0.78 8.08
C GLN A 127 11.33 -0.09 7.05
N HIS A 128 10.01 -0.24 7.20
CA HIS A 128 9.18 -1.00 6.25
C HIS A 128 9.20 -0.35 4.86
N ALA A 129 9.10 0.98 4.77
CA ALA A 129 9.18 1.69 3.49
C ALA A 129 10.53 1.47 2.79
N ALA A 130 11.63 1.48 3.53
CA ALA A 130 12.96 1.20 2.98
C ALA A 130 13.08 -0.24 2.48
N ARG A 131 12.52 -1.22 3.21
CA ARG A 131 12.51 -2.62 2.78
C ARG A 131 11.68 -2.82 1.51
N ILE A 132 10.48 -2.25 1.45
CA ILE A 132 9.63 -2.29 0.25
C ILE A 132 10.35 -1.69 -0.96
N LEU A 133 11.01 -0.54 -0.78
CA LEU A 133 11.75 0.10 -1.86
C LEU A 133 12.89 -0.79 -2.37
N LYS A 134 13.65 -1.42 -1.45
CA LYS A 134 14.71 -2.37 -1.81
C LYS A 134 14.16 -3.55 -2.62
N LEU A 135 13.07 -4.17 -2.17
CA LEU A 135 12.43 -5.29 -2.87
C LEU A 135 11.96 -4.88 -4.27
N ARG A 136 11.42 -3.67 -4.41
CA ARG A 136 10.99 -3.12 -5.70
C ARG A 136 12.17 -2.92 -6.67
N PHE A 137 13.33 -2.48 -6.17
CA PHE A 137 14.54 -2.40 -6.99
C PHE A 137 15.05 -3.78 -7.39
N GLU A 138 15.01 -4.76 -6.49
CA GLU A 138 15.37 -6.14 -6.81
C GLU A 138 14.46 -6.75 -7.88
N MET A 139 13.15 -6.49 -7.83
CA MET A 139 12.22 -6.87 -8.90
C MET A 139 12.62 -6.21 -10.22
N LYS A 140 12.97 -4.92 -10.21
CA LYS A 140 13.39 -4.18 -11.41
C LYS A 140 14.68 -4.75 -11.99
N ASP A 141 15.65 -5.11 -11.16
CA ASP A 141 16.94 -5.65 -11.60
C ASP A 141 16.82 -7.09 -12.13
N THR A 142 15.81 -7.83 -11.68
CA THR A 142 15.49 -9.19 -12.18
C THR A 142 14.88 -9.17 -13.58
N LEU A 143 14.18 -8.08 -13.94
CA LEU A 143 13.33 -8.00 -15.12
C LEU A 143 13.98 -7.23 -16.25
N THR A 144 13.59 -7.55 -17.49
CA THR A 144 13.90 -6.66 -18.61
C THR A 144 13.12 -5.34 -18.47
N GLU A 145 13.56 -4.30 -19.17
CA GLU A 145 12.82 -3.03 -19.21
C GLU A 145 11.38 -3.21 -19.70
N GLN A 146 11.16 -4.08 -20.69
CA GLN A 146 9.81 -4.36 -21.21
C GLN A 146 8.96 -5.12 -20.19
N GLU A 147 9.51 -6.14 -19.53
CA GLU A 147 8.80 -6.89 -18.48
C GLU A 147 8.46 -5.98 -17.30
N TRP A 148 9.40 -5.15 -16.86
CA TRP A 148 9.20 -4.18 -15.78
C TRP A 148 8.11 -3.16 -16.11
N LYS A 149 8.12 -2.62 -17.33
CA LYS A 149 7.08 -1.71 -17.81
C LYS A 149 5.72 -2.42 -17.85
N ALA A 150 5.64 -3.61 -18.45
CA ALA A 150 4.40 -4.37 -18.56
C ALA A 150 3.81 -4.71 -17.18
N LEU A 151 4.65 -5.15 -16.24
CA LEU A 151 4.24 -5.43 -14.87
C LEU A 151 3.76 -4.17 -14.16
N THR A 152 4.48 -3.05 -14.26
CA THR A 152 4.09 -1.79 -13.63
C THR A 152 2.77 -1.25 -14.18
N ASP A 153 2.58 -1.30 -15.51
CA ASP A 153 1.34 -0.87 -16.15
C ASP A 153 0.16 -1.75 -15.71
N ALA A 154 0.37 -3.07 -15.63
CA ALA A 154 -0.63 -4.03 -15.14
C ALA A 154 -1.03 -3.77 -13.68
N LEU A 155 -0.05 -3.55 -12.79
CA LEU A 155 -0.29 -3.24 -11.38
C LEU A 155 -1.00 -1.89 -11.19
N ASN A 156 -0.67 -0.88 -11.98
CA ASN A 156 -1.36 0.41 -11.95
C ASN A 156 -2.82 0.28 -12.41
N GLY A 157 -3.06 -0.47 -13.48
CA GLY A 157 -4.40 -0.78 -13.96
C GLY A 157 -5.23 -1.51 -12.91
N TYR A 158 -4.63 -2.51 -12.25
CA TYR A 158 -5.24 -3.23 -11.12
C TYR A 158 -5.66 -2.29 -9.99
N ARG A 159 -4.76 -1.41 -9.53
CA ARG A 159 -5.07 -0.44 -8.47
C ARG A 159 -6.21 0.51 -8.86
N GLY A 160 -6.24 0.97 -10.11
CA GLY A 160 -7.30 1.86 -10.62
C GLY A 160 -8.70 1.25 -10.54
N GLN A 161 -8.83 -0.08 -10.66
CA GLN A 161 -10.12 -0.77 -10.58
C GLN A 161 -10.74 -0.69 -9.17
N TYR A 162 -9.90 -0.70 -8.13
CA TYR A 162 -10.34 -0.58 -6.74
C TYR A 162 -10.62 0.87 -6.34
N HIS A 163 -9.97 1.86 -6.95
CA HIS A 163 -10.23 3.28 -6.70
C HIS A 163 -11.50 3.80 -7.38
N HIS A 164 -11.99 3.17 -8.45
CA HIS A 164 -13.15 3.62 -9.22
C HIS A 164 -14.44 2.80 -9.01
N GLY A 165 -14.56 2.05 -7.92
CA GLY A 165 -15.86 1.52 -7.45
C GLY A 165 -16.57 0.52 -8.37
N LYS A 166 -15.95 0.04 -9.46
CA LYS A 166 -16.60 -0.89 -10.40
C LYS A 166 -16.99 -2.24 -9.79
N GLY A 167 -16.45 -2.59 -8.61
CA GLY A 167 -16.80 -3.82 -7.89
C GLY A 167 -17.98 -3.71 -6.91
N ALA A 168 -18.47 -2.50 -6.58
CA ALA A 168 -19.53 -2.33 -5.57
C ALA A 168 -20.96 -2.25 -6.18
N ALA A 169 -21.08 -2.06 -7.49
CA ALA A 169 -22.35 -1.72 -8.13
C ALA A 169 -23.22 -2.91 -8.54
N GLN A 170 -22.78 -4.17 -8.35
CA GLN A 170 -23.55 -5.35 -8.78
C GLN A 170 -24.34 -6.05 -7.66
N GLY A 171 -24.39 -5.48 -6.45
CA GLY A 171 -25.00 -6.14 -5.29
C GLY A 171 -26.12 -5.41 -4.56
N ALA A 172 -26.53 -4.21 -4.98
CA ALA A 172 -27.58 -3.46 -4.30
C ALA A 172 -28.84 -3.38 -5.17
N GLY A 173 -29.68 -4.41 -5.03
CA GLY A 173 -31.07 -4.35 -5.45
C GLY A 173 -31.80 -3.17 -4.78
N SER A 174 -32.70 -2.57 -5.55
CA SER A 174 -33.57 -1.45 -5.22
C SER A 174 -34.11 -1.46 -3.79
N GLY A 175 -33.63 -0.54 -2.96
CA GLY A 175 -34.25 -0.15 -1.70
C GLY A 175 -34.58 1.34 -1.75
N SER A 176 -35.83 1.66 -2.05
CA SER A 176 -36.38 3.02 -2.04
C SER A 176 -36.24 3.63 -0.65
N SER A 177 -35.54 4.76 -0.53
CA SER A 177 -35.49 5.55 0.71
C SER A 177 -36.71 6.46 0.79
N SER A 178 -37.69 6.09 1.61
CA SER A 178 -38.66 7.06 2.16
C SER A 178 -37.97 7.81 3.29
N GLY A 179 -37.96 9.14 3.18
CA GLY A 179 -37.43 10.03 4.21
C GLY A 179 -38.23 9.97 5.50
N TYR A 180 -37.56 10.29 6.61
CA TYR A 180 -37.76 11.47 7.46
C TYR A 180 -36.41 11.84 8.09
#